data_AF-A0A918KAN1-F1
#
_entry.id   AF-A0A918KAN1-F1
#
_cell.length_a   1.000
_cell.length_b   1.000
_cell.length_c   1.000
_cell.angle_alpha   90.00
_cell.angle_beta   90.00
_cell.angle_gamma   90.00
#
_symmetry.space_group_name_H-M   'P 1'
#
loop_
_entity.id
_entity.type
_entity.pdbx_description
1 polymer ?
#
loop_
_entity_poly.entity_id
_entity_poly.type
_entity_poly.pdbx_seq_one_letter_code
_entity_poly.pdbx_strand_id
1 'polypeptide(L)'
;MADLMLARSESVTQGRSISVCALDSPSAETCTTDSGDTSDWTNGWLVFVDVDEQNDLDSGTDEILSIYTPAADFVSLRNDSKDSIQFNRQGGAPLFNSTFTFCHEKASIYNALVLSSTGRVAYKAGDSSKC
;
A
#
# COMPACT_ATOMS: atom_id res chain seq x y z
N MET A 1 -6.34 -1.69 6.33
CA MET A 1 -4.97 -1.90 5.84
C MET A 1 -4.01 -2.00 7.02
N ALA A 2 -4.00 -3.15 7.70
CA ALA A 2 -3.08 -3.40 8.82
C ALA A 2 -1.63 -3.59 8.35
N ASP A 3 -1.46 -4.01 7.09
CA ASP A 3 -0.16 -4.33 6.50
C ASP A 3 0.79 -3.13 6.38
N LEU A 4 0.29 -1.88 6.36
CA LEU A 4 1.18 -0.71 6.43
C LEU A 4 1.91 -0.62 7.77
N MET A 5 1.25 -1.01 8.85
CA MET A 5 1.89 -1.06 10.17
C MET A 5 2.87 -2.23 10.25
N LEU A 6 2.51 -3.38 9.66
CA LEU A 6 3.40 -4.53 9.52
C LEU A 6 4.66 -4.15 8.76
N ALA A 7 4.53 -3.59 7.55
CA ALA A 7 5.64 -3.19 6.71
C ALA A 7 6.59 -2.22 7.43
N ARG A 8 6.03 -1.24 8.13
CA ARG A 8 6.79 -0.31 8.97
C ARG A 8 7.51 -1.00 10.13
N SER A 9 6.87 -1.95 10.82
CA SER A 9 7.52 -2.66 11.92
C SER A 9 8.60 -3.61 11.44
N GLU A 10 8.39 -4.27 10.30
CA GLU A 10 9.35 -5.19 9.70
C GLU A 10 10.58 -4.45 9.19
N SER A 11 10.42 -3.25 8.62
CA SER A 11 11.57 -2.46 8.15
C SER A 11 12.52 -2.07 9.29
N VAL A 12 11.96 -1.74 10.46
CA VAL A 12 12.74 -1.46 11.66
C VAL A 12 13.33 -2.74 12.26
N THR A 13 12.55 -3.82 12.34
CA THR A 13 12.96 -5.07 12.99
C THR A 13 14.07 -5.77 12.22
N GLN A 14 13.97 -5.81 10.89
CA GLN A 14 14.97 -6.43 10.02
C GLN A 14 16.11 -5.48 9.67
N GLY A 15 15.94 -4.17 9.91
CA GLY A 15 16.92 -3.15 9.52
C GLY A 15 17.08 -3.02 8.00
N ARG A 16 16.03 -3.34 7.24
CA ARG A 16 15.97 -3.39 5.77
C ARG A 16 14.85 -2.51 5.23
N SER A 17 14.89 -2.27 3.93
CA SER A 17 13.79 -1.61 3.22
C SER A 17 12.66 -2.62 2.97
N ILE A 18 11.42 -2.22 3.25
CA ILE A 18 10.22 -3.03 3.03
C ILE A 18 9.30 -2.25 2.09
N SER A 19 8.90 -2.88 1.01
CA SER A 19 8.04 -2.27 0.01
C SER A 19 6.63 -2.85 0.08
N VAL A 20 5.65 -1.99 -0.21
CA VAL A 20 4.23 -2.32 -0.31
C VAL A 20 3.74 -1.79 -1.64
N CYS A 21 3.19 -2.64 -2.49
CA CYS A 21 2.69 -2.23 -3.81
C CYS A 21 1.30 -2.79 -4.11
N ALA A 22 0.52 -2.06 -4.89
CA ALA A 22 -0.77 -2.50 -5.38
C ALA A 22 -0.61 -3.62 -6.41
N LEU A 23 -1.65 -4.45 -6.54
CA LEU A 23 -1.72 -5.54 -7.52
C LEU A 23 -2.61 -5.15 -8.71
N ASP A 24 -2.24 -5.58 -9.93
CA ASP A 24 -3.10 -5.42 -11.11
C ASP A 24 -4.36 -6.29 -11.07
N SER A 25 -4.30 -7.42 -10.36
CA SER A 25 -5.43 -8.33 -10.16
C SER A 25 -5.28 -9.11 -8.85
N PRO A 26 -6.37 -9.70 -8.30
CA PRO A 26 -6.29 -10.50 -7.08
C PRO A 26 -5.44 -11.78 -7.20
N SER A 27 -5.05 -12.18 -8.41
CA SER A 27 -4.14 -13.31 -8.66
C SER A 27 -2.75 -12.87 -9.12
N ALA A 28 -2.47 -11.56 -9.12
CA ALA A 28 -1.14 -11.07 -9.48
C ALA A 28 -0.15 -11.39 -8.36
N GLU A 29 1.06 -11.79 -8.76
CA GLU A 29 2.20 -12.04 -7.87
C GLU A 29 3.27 -10.95 -8.00
N THR A 30 2.97 -9.89 -8.76
CA THR A 30 3.86 -8.74 -8.99
C THR A 30 3.12 -7.44 -8.73
N CYS A 31 3.88 -6.38 -8.49
CA CYS A 31 3.35 -5.03 -8.39
C CYS A 31 2.66 -4.62 -9.70
N THR A 32 1.65 -3.76 -9.59
CA THR A 32 1.08 -3.05 -10.74
C THR A 32 2.14 -2.17 -11.39
N THR A 33 2.02 -2.00 -12.70
CA THR A 33 2.83 -1.04 -13.47
C THR A 33 2.04 0.25 -13.78
N ASP A 34 0.80 0.34 -13.30
CA ASP A 34 -0.14 1.39 -13.67
C ASP A 34 0.03 2.63 -12.75
N SER A 35 1.02 3.45 -13.11
CA SER A 35 1.43 4.64 -12.37
C SER A 35 0.55 5.88 -12.64
N GLY A 36 -0.76 5.71 -12.80
CA GLY A 36 -1.69 6.82 -13.07
C GLY A 36 -1.79 7.85 -11.92
N ASP A 37 -2.37 9.03 -12.18
CA ASP A 37 -2.56 10.11 -11.18
C ASP A 37 -3.36 9.66 -9.93
N THR A 38 -4.09 8.56 -10.04
CA THR A 38 -4.72 7.84 -8.93
C THR A 38 -4.47 6.35 -9.10
N SER A 39 -3.86 5.71 -8.11
CA SER A 39 -3.61 4.27 -8.16
C SER A 39 -4.77 3.50 -7.53
N ASP A 40 -5.21 2.46 -8.21
CA ASP A 40 -6.24 1.54 -7.72
C ASP A 40 -5.58 0.43 -6.88
N TRP A 41 -5.93 0.36 -5.60
CA TRP A 41 -5.46 -0.66 -4.67
C TRP A 41 -6.56 -1.68 -4.35
N THR A 42 -7.68 -1.62 -5.10
CA THR A 42 -8.87 -2.46 -4.89
C THR A 42 -8.59 -3.93 -5.14
N ASN A 43 -7.63 -4.28 -6.00
CA ASN A 43 -7.32 -5.67 -6.29
C ASN A 43 -6.45 -6.35 -5.22
N GLY A 44 -5.89 -5.57 -4.30
CA GLY A 44 -5.00 -6.06 -3.26
C GLY A 44 -3.63 -5.40 -3.30
N TRP A 45 -2.75 -5.87 -2.42
CA TRP A 45 -1.38 -5.40 -2.31
C TRP A 45 -0.46 -6.50 -1.80
N LEU A 46 0.83 -6.33 -2.11
CA LEU A 46 1.93 -7.16 -1.66
C LEU A 46 2.77 -6.40 -0.65
N VAL A 47 3.33 -7.09 0.35
CA VAL A 47 4.38 -6.60 1.23
C VAL A 47 5.59 -7.51 1.10
N PHE A 48 6.76 -6.94 0.87
CA PHE A 48 7.99 -7.72 0.69
C PHE A 48 9.23 -6.97 1.19
N VAL A 49 10.25 -7.74 1.56
CA VAL A 49 11.60 -7.22 1.79
C VAL A 49 12.18 -6.83 0.43
N ASP A 50 12.49 -5.55 0.28
CA ASP A 50 13.01 -4.96 -0.95
C ASP A 50 14.53 -4.79 -0.79
N VAL A 51 15.27 -5.79 -1.29
CA VAL A 51 16.71 -5.93 -1.01
C VAL A 51 17.53 -4.92 -1.80
N ASP A 52 17.11 -4.60 -3.02
CA ASP A 52 17.82 -3.69 -3.92
C ASP A 52 17.24 -2.26 -3.95
N GLU A 53 16.18 -2.03 -3.18
CA GLU A 53 15.50 -0.75 -2.99
C GLU A 53 14.84 -0.21 -4.27
N GLN A 54 14.50 -1.08 -5.22
CA GLN A 54 13.84 -0.69 -6.48
C GLN A 54 12.33 -0.46 -6.35
N ASN A 55 11.73 -0.86 -5.22
CA ASN A 55 10.29 -0.71 -4.95
C ASN A 55 9.42 -1.44 -6.00
N ASP A 56 9.98 -2.54 -6.53
CA ASP A 56 9.36 -3.55 -7.38
C ASP A 56 9.82 -4.92 -6.87
N LEU A 57 9.02 -5.96 -7.03
CA LEU A 57 9.34 -7.29 -6.50
C LEU A 57 10.32 -8.03 -7.42
N ASP A 58 11.55 -8.27 -6.95
CA ASP A 58 12.45 -9.24 -7.56
C ASP A 58 12.29 -10.62 -6.92
N SER A 59 11.48 -11.48 -7.54
CA SER A 59 11.26 -12.88 -7.09
C SER A 59 12.53 -13.73 -6.89
N GLY A 60 13.69 -13.31 -7.44
CA GLY A 60 14.96 -14.00 -7.27
C GLY A 60 15.70 -13.63 -5.97
N THR A 61 15.42 -12.47 -5.38
CA THR A 61 16.17 -11.92 -4.24
C THR A 61 15.30 -11.42 -3.09
N ASP A 62 14.10 -10.94 -3.37
CA ASP A 62 13.16 -10.40 -2.41
C ASP A 62 12.33 -11.49 -1.71
N GLU A 63 11.87 -11.17 -0.49
CA GLU A 63 11.06 -12.08 0.34
C GLU A 63 9.67 -11.50 0.57
N ILE A 64 8.63 -12.22 0.12
CA ILE A 64 7.24 -11.83 0.38
C ILE A 64 6.89 -12.07 1.84
N LEU A 65 6.43 -11.02 2.52
CA LEU A 65 6.00 -11.04 3.91
C LEU A 65 4.48 -11.19 4.06
N SER A 66 3.72 -10.59 3.15
CA SER A 66 2.24 -10.63 3.18
C SER A 66 1.67 -10.40 1.78
N ILE A 67 0.58 -11.08 1.46
CA ILE A 67 -0.26 -10.80 0.30
C ILE A 67 -1.67 -10.57 0.82
N TYR A 68 -2.24 -9.41 0.51
CA TYR A 68 -3.64 -9.13 0.78
C TYR A 68 -4.42 -9.14 -0.53
N THR A 69 -5.43 -9.99 -0.58
CA THR A 69 -6.43 -10.00 -1.66
C THR A 69 -7.82 -9.81 -1.05
N PRO A 70 -8.63 -8.86 -1.54
CA PRO A 70 -9.95 -8.61 -1.00
C PRO A 70 -10.90 -9.76 -1.35
N ALA A 71 -11.77 -10.09 -0.40
CA ALA A 71 -12.80 -11.13 -0.55
C ALA A 71 -14.16 -10.59 -1.02
N ALA A 72 -14.29 -9.27 -1.20
CA ALA A 72 -15.58 -8.60 -1.44
C ALA A 72 -15.46 -7.45 -2.45
N ASP A 73 -16.34 -7.44 -3.44
CA ASP A 73 -16.28 -6.52 -4.59
C ASP A 73 -16.86 -5.12 -4.33
N PHE A 74 -17.42 -4.87 -3.15
CA PHE A 74 -18.21 -3.66 -2.87
C PHE A 74 -17.46 -2.56 -2.10
N VAL A 75 -16.17 -2.76 -1.85
CA VAL A 75 -15.28 -1.74 -1.28
C VAL A 75 -14.11 -1.52 -2.22
N SER A 76 -14.00 -0.32 -2.79
CA SER A 76 -12.81 0.09 -3.53
C SER A 76 -11.83 0.80 -2.62
N LEU A 77 -10.54 0.67 -2.93
CA LEU A 77 -9.45 1.33 -2.22
C LEU A 77 -8.67 2.18 -3.22
N ARG A 78 -8.74 3.50 -3.06
CA ARG A 78 -8.07 4.46 -3.94
C ARG A 78 -6.91 5.13 -3.21
N ASN A 79 -5.80 5.34 -3.92
CA ASN A 79 -4.71 6.18 -3.46
C ASN A 79 -4.57 7.40 -4.39
N ASP A 80 -4.31 8.58 -3.82
CA ASP A 80 -4.18 9.84 -4.55
C ASP A 80 -2.75 10.16 -5.03
N SER A 81 -1.83 9.18 -5.02
CA SER A 81 -0.45 9.44 -5.42
C SER A 81 0.27 8.27 -6.09
N LYS A 82 0.53 7.16 -5.38
CA LYS A 82 1.40 6.11 -5.88
C LYS A 82 0.78 4.73 -5.68
N ASP A 83 1.23 3.82 -6.54
CA ASP A 83 0.97 2.39 -6.51
C ASP A 83 1.88 1.64 -5.55
N SER A 84 2.88 2.31 -4.98
CA SER A 84 3.91 1.68 -4.18
C SER A 84 4.45 2.59 -3.07
N ILE A 85 4.83 1.97 -1.97
CA ILE A 85 5.36 2.58 -0.75
C ILE A 85 6.60 1.80 -0.34
N GLN A 86 7.73 2.49 -0.20
CA GLN A 86 8.92 1.92 0.42
C GLN A 86 9.14 2.51 1.81
N PHE A 87 9.15 1.64 2.82
CA PHE A 87 9.59 1.98 4.17
C PHE A 87 11.09 1.70 4.31
N ASN A 88 11.84 2.71 4.75
CA ASN A 88 13.25 2.52 5.06
C ASN A 88 13.46 1.79 6.39
N ARG A 89 14.71 1.40 6.68
CA ARG A 89 15.14 0.73 7.91
C ARG A 89 14.82 1.45 9.24
N GLN A 90 14.38 2.70 9.20
CA GLN A 90 13.97 3.50 10.37
C GLN A 90 12.45 3.60 10.49
N GLY A 91 11.70 2.95 9.61
CA GLY A 91 10.24 2.96 9.57
C GLY A 91 9.66 4.24 8.98
N GLY A 92 10.45 5.02 8.23
CA GLY A 92 10.01 6.19 7.48
C GLY A 92 9.68 5.84 6.03
N ALA A 93 8.78 6.59 5.40
CA ALA A 93 8.36 6.40 3.99
C ALA A 93 8.62 7.68 3.19
N PRO A 94 9.88 8.11 3.00
CA PRO A 94 10.25 9.49 2.66
C PRO A 94 9.65 9.99 1.32
N LEU A 95 9.37 9.09 0.38
CA LEU A 95 8.83 9.40 -0.94
C LEU A 95 7.30 9.31 -1.01
N PHE A 96 6.64 9.16 0.14
CA PHE A 96 5.21 8.94 0.22
C PHE A 96 4.53 9.90 1.19
N ASN A 97 3.50 10.59 0.72
CA ASN A 97 2.63 11.43 1.55
C ASN A 97 1.26 11.48 0.91
N SER A 98 0.43 10.48 1.21
CA SER A 98 -0.81 10.28 0.47
C SER A 98 -1.90 9.65 1.33
N THR A 99 -3.12 9.67 0.79
CA THR A 99 -4.33 9.22 1.47
C THR A 99 -4.93 8.03 0.73
N PHE A 100 -5.06 6.92 1.46
CA PHE A 100 -5.87 5.79 1.06
C PHE A 100 -7.33 6.04 1.42
N THR A 101 -8.23 6.03 0.45
CA THR A 101 -9.68 6.19 0.68
C THR A 101 -10.38 4.85 0.43
N PHE A 102 -11.08 4.36 1.45
CA PHE A 102 -11.97 3.21 1.38
C PHE A 102 -13.35 3.70 1.01
N CYS A 103 -13.84 3.26 -0.14
CA CYS A 103 -15.10 3.68 -0.74
C CYS A 103 -16.09 2.52 -0.71
N HIS A 104 -17.12 2.62 0.12
CA HIS A 104 -18.24 1.68 0.12
C HIS A 104 -19.42 2.29 -0.63
N GLU A 105 -19.42 2.17 -1.96
CA GLU A 105 -20.34 2.88 -2.87
C GLU A 105 -21.82 2.68 -2.52
N LYS A 106 -22.22 1.46 -2.15
CA LYS A 106 -23.63 1.14 -1.85
C LYS A 106 -24.15 1.74 -0.53
N ALA A 107 -23.26 2.09 0.39
CA ALA A 107 -23.62 2.55 1.73
C ALA A 107 -23.26 4.02 1.96
N SER A 108 -22.59 4.67 0.99
CA SER A 108 -22.04 6.02 1.13
C SER A 108 -21.17 6.18 2.38
N ILE A 109 -20.40 5.14 2.70
CA ILE A 109 -19.43 5.15 3.81
C ILE A 109 -18.04 5.33 3.21
N TYR A 110 -17.33 6.35 3.69
CA TYR A 110 -16.00 6.72 3.22
C TYR A 110 -15.06 6.90 4.40
N ASN A 111 -13.97 6.12 4.42
CA ASN A 111 -12.96 6.20 5.46
C ASN A 111 -11.59 6.41 4.83
N ALA A 112 -10.68 7.06 5.55
CA ALA A 112 -9.36 7.36 5.02
C ALA A 112 -8.24 6.92 5.97
N LEU A 113 -7.14 6.45 5.39
CA LEU A 113 -5.86 6.28 6.06
C LEU A 113 -4.83 7.20 5.40
N VAL A 114 -4.22 8.07 6.18
CA VAL A 114 -3.15 8.96 5.73
C VAL A 114 -1.81 8.36 6.12
N LEU A 115 -0.92 8.18 5.15
CA LEU A 115 0.47 7.83 5.38
C LEU A 115 1.34 9.06 5.10
N SER A 116 2.09 9.49 6.12
CA SER A 116 3.05 10.58 5.99
C SER A 116 4.46 10.07 5.66
N SER A 117 5.33 10.97 5.23
CA SER A 117 6.72 10.65 4.90
C SER A 117 7.55 10.10 6.08
N THR A 118 7.08 10.34 7.31
CA THR A 118 7.67 9.77 8.53
C THR A 118 7.26 8.31 8.78
N GLY A 119 6.47 7.71 7.89
CA GLY A 119 5.90 6.37 8.03
C GLY A 119 4.71 6.31 9.00
N ARG A 120 4.30 7.43 9.60
CA ARG A 120 3.10 7.46 10.45
C ARG A 120 1.85 7.24 9.61
N VAL A 121 1.06 6.24 9.99
CA VAL A 121 -0.29 5.97 9.47
C VAL A 121 -1.32 6.52 10.47
N ALA A 122 -2.32 7.26 9.97
CA ALA A 122 -3.38 7.85 10.78
C ALA A 122 -4.76 7.68 10.12
N TYR A 123 -5.78 7.42 10.94
CA TYR A 123 -7.17 7.34 10.48
C TYR A 123 -7.81 8.72 10.37
N LYS A 124 -8.62 8.93 9.34
CA LYS A 124 -9.46 10.12 9.13
C LYS A 124 -10.81 9.74 8.52
N ALA A 125 -11.75 10.68 8.57
CA ALA A 125 -12.96 10.60 7.74
C ALA A 125 -12.55 10.63 6.25
N GLY A 126 -13.19 9.79 5.43
CA GLY A 126 -12.97 9.78 3.99
C GLY A 126 -13.73 10.90 3.28
N ASP A 127 -13.31 11.22 2.07
CA ASP A 127 -13.94 12.18 1.17
C ASP A 127 -14.56 11.42 0.00
N SER A 128 -15.86 11.58 -0.22
CA SER A 128 -16.58 10.90 -1.30
C SER A 128 -16.11 11.31 -2.70
N SER A 129 -15.44 12.47 -2.85
CA SER A 129 -14.84 12.91 -4.12
C SER A 129 -13.53 12.21 -4.47
N LYS A 130 -13.03 11.36 -3.56
CA LYS A 130 -11.86 10.49 -3.75
C LYS A 130 -12.26 9.05 -4.08
N CYS A 131 -13.54 8.85 -4.30
CA CYS A 131 -14.15 7.75 -5.02
C CYS A 131 -14.56 8.31 -6.41
#